data_AF-A0A0D2GRX1-F1
#
_entry.id   AF-A0A0D2GRX1-F1
#
_cell.length_a   1.000
_cell.length_b   1.000
_cell.length_c   1.000
_cell.angle_alpha   90.00
_cell.angle_beta   90.00
_cell.angle_gamma   90.00
#
_symmetry.space_group_name_H-M   'P 1'
#
loop_
_entity.id
_entity.type
_entity.pdbx_description
1 polymer ?
#
loop_
_entity_poly.entity_id
_entity_poly.type
_entity_poly.pdbx_seq_one_letter_code
_entity_poly.pdbx_strand_id
1 'polypeptide(L)'
;MVNQFTIHVVNNSGSQQTYAFFTEIPKVTGKVQNKIWQNVFVNKGAADSQTVSRCTEYFAMCGSAQGTPADGVTVSVAGMAPVTLGIQNADGTQVPGTTLPFTVVDQVPQFGPKAADSSFVNAFEIDTDGSFTTKDAQNNHYVVGLGGSAGGGKTGPTVTFVPEPHVQYQIQPTNTYWVTFGDYTPGNIIDVAKIGMKVSVDFTKLPNDVTIKHDEHGNLTVQKSS
;
A
#
# COMPACT_ATOMS: atom_id res chain seq x y z
N MET A 1 -14.56 0.21 -14.18
CA MET A 1 -13.88 1.50 -14.45
C MET A 1 -12.93 1.74 -13.29
N VAL A 2 -11.63 1.92 -13.56
CA VAL A 2 -10.65 2.24 -12.52
C VAL A 2 -10.86 3.69 -12.15
N ASN A 3 -11.24 3.96 -10.89
CA ASN A 3 -11.24 5.34 -10.40
C ASN A 3 -9.79 5.79 -10.29
N GLN A 4 -9.48 6.97 -10.82
CA GLN A 4 -8.17 7.59 -10.70
C GLN A 4 -8.28 8.72 -9.69
N PHE A 5 -7.42 8.69 -8.68
CA PHE A 5 -7.24 9.76 -7.73
C PHE A 5 -6.02 10.58 -8.13
N THR A 6 -6.15 11.90 -8.11
CA THR A 6 -5.08 12.82 -8.45
C THR A 6 -4.79 13.72 -7.27
N ILE A 7 -3.50 13.79 -6.91
CA ILE A 7 -2.98 14.70 -5.90
C ILE A 7 -2.01 15.64 -6.61
N HIS A 8 -2.39 16.90 -6.71
CA HIS A 8 -1.51 17.98 -7.12
C HIS A 8 -0.74 18.50 -5.92
N VAL A 9 0.55 18.76 -6.06
CA VAL A 9 1.39 19.38 -5.04
C VAL A 9 1.90 20.69 -5.59
N VAL A 10 1.61 21.78 -4.89
CA VAL A 10 2.12 23.12 -5.16
C VAL A 10 3.18 23.42 -4.11
N ASN A 11 4.43 23.53 -4.56
CA ASN A 11 5.58 23.78 -3.71
C ASN A 11 5.89 25.28 -3.63
N ASN A 12 5.45 25.90 -2.53
CA ASN A 12 5.79 27.28 -2.19
C ASN A 12 6.75 27.32 -0.97
N SER A 13 7.54 26.28 -0.74
CA SER A 13 8.51 26.24 0.37
C SER A 13 9.75 27.14 0.16
N GLY A 14 9.86 27.77 -1.01
CA GLY A 14 11.02 28.58 -1.39
C GLY A 14 12.24 27.78 -1.86
N SER A 15 12.14 26.45 -1.93
CA SER A 15 13.21 25.57 -2.40
C SER A 15 12.63 24.34 -3.10
N GLN A 16 13.45 23.63 -3.90
CA GLN A 16 13.04 22.35 -4.45
C GLN A 16 12.81 21.33 -3.33
N GLN A 17 11.68 20.62 -3.40
CA GLN A 17 11.30 19.61 -2.42
C GLN A 17 11.02 18.27 -3.08
N THR A 18 11.13 17.22 -2.29
CA THR A 18 10.91 15.84 -2.69
C THR A 18 9.77 15.29 -1.86
N TYR A 19 8.68 14.86 -2.49
CA TYR A 19 7.45 14.44 -1.82
C TYR A 19 7.28 12.93 -1.86
N ALA A 20 7.06 12.35 -0.68
CA ALA A 20 6.84 10.93 -0.49
C ALA A 20 5.37 10.65 -0.19
N PHE A 21 4.85 9.64 -0.87
CA PHE A 21 3.46 9.21 -0.74
C PHE A 21 3.43 7.79 -0.20
N PHE A 22 2.55 7.56 0.77
CA PHE A 22 2.27 6.25 1.36
C PHE A 22 0.77 6.13 1.64
N THR A 23 0.25 4.91 1.70
CA THR A 23 -1.17 4.66 1.99
C THR A 23 -1.40 4.58 3.48
N GLU A 24 -2.59 4.94 3.95
CA GLU A 24 -3.05 4.54 5.29
C GLU A 24 -3.02 3.01 5.44
N ILE A 25 -2.86 2.51 6.68
CA ILE A 25 -2.85 1.07 6.93
C ILE A 25 -4.24 0.50 6.59
N PRO A 26 -4.34 -0.51 5.72
CA PRO A 26 -5.59 -1.21 5.44
C PRO A 26 -6.09 -1.91 6.70
N LYS A 27 -7.40 -2.15 6.77
CA LYS A 27 -7.91 -3.08 7.76
C LYS A 27 -7.52 -4.49 7.34
N VAL A 28 -6.78 -5.18 8.20
CA VAL A 28 -6.41 -6.59 7.99
C VAL A 28 -7.13 -7.44 9.02
N THR A 29 -7.89 -8.44 8.55
CA THR A 29 -8.45 -9.50 9.40
C THR A 29 -7.64 -10.77 9.18
N GLY A 30 -7.27 -11.45 10.25
CA GLY A 30 -6.29 -12.52 10.25
C GLY A 30 -5.20 -12.24 11.29
N LYS A 31 -4.51 -13.27 11.76
CA LYS A 31 -3.50 -13.12 12.81
C LYS A 31 -2.22 -12.51 12.24
N VAL A 32 -1.87 -11.32 12.72
CA VAL A 32 -0.62 -10.61 12.38
C VAL A 32 0.21 -10.52 13.65
N GLN A 33 1.40 -11.15 13.68
CA GLN A 33 2.22 -11.19 14.92
C GLN A 33 2.81 -9.84 15.31
N ASN A 34 3.07 -9.00 14.33
CA ASN A 34 3.93 -7.83 14.48
C ASN A 34 3.19 -6.58 13.99
N LYS A 35 3.97 -5.62 13.53
CA LYS A 35 3.52 -4.38 12.96
C LYS A 35 3.17 -4.56 11.48
N ILE A 36 2.10 -3.92 11.05
CA ILE A 36 1.83 -3.66 9.64
C ILE A 36 2.60 -2.39 9.27
N TRP A 37 3.46 -2.51 8.27
CA TRP A 37 4.35 -1.46 7.81
C TRP A 37 3.79 -0.79 6.57
N GLN A 38 3.86 0.54 6.53
CA GLN A 38 3.61 1.30 5.31
C GLN A 38 4.90 1.37 4.50
N ASN A 39 4.76 1.42 3.18
CA ASN A 39 5.86 1.59 2.24
C ASN A 39 5.64 2.86 1.43
N VAL A 40 6.73 3.55 1.12
CA VAL A 40 6.71 4.68 0.18
C VAL A 40 6.44 4.11 -1.20
N PHE A 41 5.34 4.49 -1.85
CA PHE A 41 5.01 3.97 -3.18
C PHE A 41 5.41 4.94 -4.30
N VAL A 42 5.45 6.24 -3.99
CA VAL A 42 5.88 7.29 -4.92
C VAL A 42 6.83 8.23 -4.21
N ASN A 43 7.89 8.60 -4.92
CA ASN A 43 8.72 9.73 -4.59
C ASN A 43 8.87 10.64 -5.83
N LYS A 44 8.61 11.94 -5.67
CA LYS A 44 8.50 12.91 -6.75
C LYS A 44 9.02 14.29 -6.31
N GLY A 45 10.01 14.81 -7.05
CA GLY A 45 10.61 16.12 -6.79
C GLY A 45 9.94 17.27 -7.55
N ALA A 46 9.55 18.32 -6.84
CA ALA A 46 8.88 19.50 -7.40
C ALA A 46 9.68 20.78 -7.06
N ALA A 47 10.07 21.54 -8.09
CA ALA A 47 10.59 22.90 -7.90
C ALA A 47 9.44 23.87 -7.61
N ASP A 48 8.45 23.92 -8.51
CA ASP A 48 7.25 24.77 -8.36
C ASP A 48 5.98 23.94 -8.10
N SER A 49 5.68 22.97 -8.96
CA SER A 49 4.53 22.09 -8.77
C SER A 49 4.77 20.71 -9.36
N GLN A 50 4.02 19.73 -8.86
CA GLN A 50 4.02 18.38 -9.39
C GLN A 50 2.69 17.69 -9.19
N THR A 51 2.31 16.86 -10.14
CA THR A 51 1.12 16.02 -10.05
C THR A 51 1.53 14.58 -9.80
N VAL A 52 0.85 13.93 -8.85
CA VAL A 52 0.90 12.50 -8.63
C VAL A 52 -0.49 11.94 -8.82
N SER A 53 -0.62 11.03 -9.78
CA SER A 53 -1.86 10.27 -9.98
C SER A 53 -1.70 8.84 -9.47
N ARG A 54 -2.77 8.33 -8.86
CA ARG A 54 -2.88 6.97 -8.38
C ARG A 54 -4.15 6.32 -8.92
N CYS A 55 -4.02 5.11 -9.41
CA CYS A 55 -5.15 4.29 -9.81
C CYS A 55 -5.70 3.52 -8.60
N THR A 56 -7.00 3.28 -8.57
CA THR A 56 -7.68 2.42 -7.57
C THR A 56 -7.50 0.92 -7.82
N GLU A 57 -6.66 0.53 -8.79
CA GLU A 57 -6.28 -0.86 -8.96
C GLU A 57 -5.44 -1.31 -7.77
N TYR A 58 -5.97 -2.29 -7.05
CA TYR A 58 -5.31 -2.95 -5.95
C TYR A 58 -4.60 -4.21 -6.45
N PHE A 59 -3.44 -4.46 -5.87
CA PHE A 59 -2.68 -5.66 -6.10
C PHE A 59 -2.42 -6.33 -4.75
N ALA A 60 -2.47 -7.65 -4.70
CA ALA A 60 -1.77 -8.37 -3.65
C ALA A 60 -0.29 -8.42 -4.02
N MET A 61 0.58 -8.40 -3.01
CA MET A 61 2.01 -8.57 -3.21
C MET A 61 2.59 -9.59 -2.22
N CYS A 62 3.62 -10.31 -2.67
CA CYS A 62 4.48 -11.15 -1.84
C CYS A 62 5.95 -10.91 -2.17
N GLY A 63 6.83 -11.14 -1.20
CA GLY A 63 8.27 -10.96 -1.37
C GLY A 63 9.03 -11.03 -0.04
N SER A 64 10.17 -10.37 0.02
CA SER A 64 11.03 -10.33 1.20
C SER A 64 11.58 -8.94 1.45
N ALA A 65 11.78 -8.59 2.72
CA ALA A 65 12.49 -7.38 3.12
C ALA A 65 14.02 -7.63 3.14
N GLN A 66 14.80 -6.59 2.85
CA GLN A 66 16.27 -6.62 2.90
C GLN A 66 16.78 -6.52 4.36
N GLY A 67 16.36 -7.46 5.20
CA GLY A 67 16.58 -7.45 6.65
C GLY A 67 15.28 -7.49 7.43
N THR A 68 15.38 -7.40 8.75
CA THR A 68 14.19 -7.33 9.62
C THR A 68 13.36 -6.10 9.27
N PRO A 69 12.05 -6.23 8.96
CA PRO A 69 11.19 -5.10 8.63
C PRO A 69 11.27 -3.97 9.66
N ALA A 70 11.79 -2.83 9.22
CA ALA A 70 11.99 -1.62 10.01
C ALA A 70 12.08 -0.40 9.09
N ASP A 71 11.98 0.78 9.68
CA ASP A 71 12.14 2.07 8.99
C ASP A 71 13.39 2.10 8.09
N GLY A 72 13.21 2.47 6.82
CA GLY A 72 14.27 2.54 5.82
C GLY A 72 14.62 1.20 5.15
N VAL A 73 14.09 0.07 5.59
CA VAL A 73 14.35 -1.24 4.95
C VAL A 73 13.58 -1.35 3.63
N THR A 74 14.28 -1.72 2.56
CA THR A 74 13.69 -1.95 1.24
C THR A 74 12.96 -3.29 1.18
N VAL A 75 11.77 -3.31 0.56
CA VAL A 75 11.05 -4.54 0.22
C VAL A 75 11.31 -4.92 -1.23
N SER A 76 11.77 -6.14 -1.44
CA SER A 76 11.86 -6.78 -2.76
C SER A 76 10.57 -7.55 -3.05
N VAL A 77 9.89 -7.18 -4.12
CA VAL A 77 8.65 -7.84 -4.57
C VAL A 77 9.00 -9.06 -5.42
N ALA A 78 8.59 -10.24 -4.98
CA ALA A 78 8.75 -11.50 -5.73
C ALA A 78 7.53 -11.80 -6.60
N GLY A 79 6.34 -11.42 -6.14
CA GLY A 79 5.09 -11.62 -6.85
C GLY A 79 4.10 -10.49 -6.61
N MET A 80 3.33 -10.17 -7.65
CA MET A 80 2.28 -9.17 -7.59
C MET A 80 1.14 -9.58 -8.52
N ALA A 81 -0.08 -9.57 -7.99
CA ALA A 81 -1.26 -10.05 -8.71
C ALA A 81 -2.41 -9.04 -8.54
N PRO A 82 -3.11 -8.67 -9.63
CA PRO A 82 -4.27 -7.80 -9.53
C PRO A 82 -5.38 -8.50 -8.74
N VAL A 83 -6.11 -7.75 -7.93
CA VAL A 83 -7.20 -8.28 -7.10
C VAL A 83 -8.48 -7.48 -7.29
N THR A 84 -9.60 -8.19 -7.25
CA THR A 84 -10.93 -7.61 -7.11
C THR A 84 -11.35 -7.63 -5.65
N LEU A 85 -11.97 -6.56 -5.17
CA LEU A 85 -12.54 -6.52 -3.84
C LEU A 85 -13.93 -7.18 -3.84
N GLY A 86 -14.28 -7.85 -2.75
CA GLY A 86 -15.63 -8.36 -2.55
C GLY A 86 -16.65 -7.22 -2.57
N ILE A 87 -17.85 -7.48 -3.07
CA ILE A 87 -18.93 -6.49 -3.18
C ILE A 87 -20.18 -6.97 -2.48
N GLN A 88 -20.92 -6.01 -1.92
CA GLN A 88 -22.30 -6.21 -1.51
C GLN A 88 -23.20 -5.56 -2.54
N ASN A 89 -24.03 -6.37 -3.19
CA ASN A 89 -25.00 -5.90 -4.17
C ASN A 89 -26.16 -5.17 -3.46
N ALA A 90 -26.92 -4.39 -4.23
CA ALA A 90 -28.05 -3.62 -3.72
C ALA A 90 -29.18 -4.49 -3.10
N ASP A 91 -29.26 -5.77 -3.50
CA ASP A 91 -30.19 -6.76 -2.97
C ASP A 91 -29.69 -7.43 -1.67
N GLY A 92 -28.51 -7.04 -1.18
CA GLY A 92 -27.87 -7.59 0.01
C GLY A 92 -27.01 -8.83 -0.23
N THR A 93 -27.02 -9.40 -1.44
CA THR A 93 -26.15 -10.53 -1.79
C THR A 93 -24.69 -10.11 -1.80
N GLN A 94 -23.79 -11.02 -1.41
CA GLN A 94 -22.35 -10.78 -1.38
C GLN A 94 -21.67 -11.59 -2.48
N VAL A 95 -20.81 -10.93 -3.24
CA VAL A 95 -19.91 -11.58 -4.20
C VAL A 95 -18.51 -11.49 -3.61
N PRO A 96 -17.87 -12.64 -3.32
CA PRO A 96 -16.50 -12.64 -2.81
C PRO A 96 -15.53 -11.96 -3.78
N GLY A 97 -14.54 -11.27 -3.22
CA GLY A 97 -13.40 -10.76 -4.00
C GLY A 97 -12.34 -11.84 -4.19
N THR A 98 -11.25 -11.47 -4.84
CA THR A 98 -10.16 -12.39 -5.17
C THR A 98 -9.54 -13.05 -3.93
N THR A 99 -9.29 -14.36 -4.02
CA THR A 99 -8.45 -15.10 -3.06
C THR A 99 -7.19 -15.61 -3.76
N LEU A 100 -6.03 -15.29 -3.20
CA LEU A 100 -4.72 -15.69 -3.71
C LEU A 100 -4.03 -16.63 -2.73
N PRO A 101 -3.81 -17.90 -3.11
CA PRO A 101 -2.96 -18.79 -2.33
C PRO A 101 -1.53 -18.26 -2.29
N PHE A 102 -0.93 -18.25 -1.11
CA PHE A 102 0.46 -17.91 -0.88
C PHE A 102 1.22 -19.16 -0.48
N THR A 103 2.36 -19.36 -1.14
CA THR A 103 3.25 -20.48 -0.90
C THR A 103 4.71 -20.03 -0.99
N VAL A 104 5.60 -20.81 -0.43
CA VAL A 104 7.05 -20.63 -0.50
C VAL A 104 7.65 -21.86 -1.15
N VAL A 105 8.25 -21.68 -2.32
CA VAL A 105 8.99 -22.73 -3.02
C VAL A 105 10.45 -22.30 -3.08
N ASP A 106 11.35 -23.18 -2.65
CA ASP A 106 12.80 -22.91 -2.62
C ASP A 106 13.16 -21.58 -1.95
N GLN A 107 12.50 -21.28 -0.82
CA GLN A 107 12.65 -20.05 -0.03
C GLN A 107 12.19 -18.76 -0.73
N VAL A 108 11.49 -18.86 -1.86
CA VAL A 108 10.94 -17.72 -2.61
C VAL A 108 9.43 -17.63 -2.42
N PRO A 109 8.92 -16.55 -1.78
CA PRO A 109 7.50 -16.28 -1.68
C PRO A 109 6.86 -16.08 -3.06
N GLN A 110 5.73 -16.73 -3.31
CA GLN A 110 4.98 -16.57 -4.56
C GLN A 110 3.48 -16.82 -4.36
N PHE A 111 2.69 -16.37 -5.34
CA PHE A 111 1.28 -16.74 -5.41
C PHE A 111 1.11 -18.06 -6.17
N GLY A 112 0.34 -18.97 -5.57
CA GLY A 112 -0.04 -20.23 -6.16
C GLY A 112 -1.12 -20.07 -7.25
N PRO A 113 -1.60 -21.20 -7.81
CA PRO A 113 -2.71 -21.18 -8.75
C PRO A 113 -3.96 -20.54 -8.13
N LYS A 114 -4.74 -19.81 -8.93
CA LYS A 114 -5.93 -19.09 -8.45
C LYS A 114 -6.89 -20.06 -7.73
N ALA A 115 -7.28 -19.70 -6.50
CA ALA A 115 -8.28 -20.42 -5.72
C ALA A 115 -9.70 -19.92 -6.02
N ALA A 116 -10.70 -20.59 -5.45
CA ALA A 116 -12.06 -20.05 -5.42
C ALA A 116 -12.08 -18.75 -4.60
N ASP A 117 -12.75 -17.73 -5.14
CA ASP A 117 -12.87 -16.43 -4.49
C ASP A 117 -13.71 -16.57 -3.19
N SER A 118 -13.15 -16.13 -2.06
CA SER A 118 -13.71 -16.30 -0.71
C SER A 118 -13.63 -15.03 0.16
N SER A 119 -13.01 -13.97 -0.34
CA SER A 119 -12.74 -12.78 0.46
C SER A 119 -14.00 -11.99 0.84
N PHE A 120 -13.90 -11.24 1.93
CA PHE A 120 -14.98 -10.42 2.47
C PHE A 120 -15.33 -9.23 1.57
N VAL A 121 -16.51 -8.65 1.81
CA VAL A 121 -16.90 -7.37 1.20
C VAL A 121 -15.85 -6.29 1.48
N ASN A 122 -15.49 -5.53 0.44
CA ASN A 122 -14.43 -4.53 0.39
C ASN A 122 -13.00 -5.06 0.64
N ALA A 123 -12.80 -6.38 0.64
CA ALA A 123 -11.49 -7.00 0.86
C ALA A 123 -11.10 -7.91 -0.31
N PHE A 124 -9.81 -8.23 -0.37
CA PHE A 124 -9.28 -9.41 -1.05
C PHE A 124 -8.59 -10.30 -0.01
N GLU A 125 -8.30 -11.54 -0.36
CA GLU A 125 -7.70 -12.52 0.54
C GLU A 125 -6.33 -12.99 0.06
N ILE A 126 -5.37 -13.08 0.99
CA ILE A 126 -4.15 -13.87 0.83
C ILE A 126 -4.27 -15.07 1.76
N ASP A 127 -4.33 -16.28 1.18
CA ASP A 127 -4.48 -17.53 1.91
C ASP A 127 -3.14 -18.25 1.99
N THR A 128 -2.51 -18.24 3.17
CA THR A 128 -1.17 -18.82 3.37
C THR A 128 -1.26 -20.30 3.68
N ASP A 129 -0.45 -21.09 2.99
CA ASP A 129 -0.36 -22.54 3.23
C ASP A 129 0.65 -22.90 4.35
N GLY A 130 1.01 -24.18 4.43
CA GLY A 130 2.00 -24.73 5.38
C GLY A 130 3.40 -24.93 4.80
N SER A 131 3.72 -24.33 3.65
CA SER A 131 5.04 -24.47 2.99
C SER A 131 6.19 -23.80 3.74
N PHE A 132 5.88 -22.99 4.75
CA PHE A 132 6.83 -22.29 5.60
C PHE A 132 6.34 -22.29 7.06
N THR A 133 7.24 -22.04 7.99
CA THR A 133 6.91 -21.79 9.40
C THR A 133 6.97 -20.31 9.72
N THR A 134 6.38 -19.89 10.85
CA THR A 134 6.60 -18.53 11.39
C THR A 134 8.08 -18.20 11.52
N LYS A 135 8.91 -19.17 11.91
CA LYS A 135 10.35 -18.98 12.05
C LYS A 135 11.02 -18.76 10.69
N ASP A 136 10.59 -19.46 9.65
CA ASP A 136 11.09 -19.25 8.28
C ASP A 136 10.70 -17.86 7.77
N ALA A 137 9.47 -17.42 8.02
CA ALA A 137 9.03 -16.06 7.66
C ALA A 137 9.86 -14.98 8.37
N GLN A 138 10.20 -15.18 9.63
CA GLN A 138 11.04 -14.25 10.38
C GLN A 138 12.50 -14.26 9.88
N ASN A 139 13.09 -15.45 9.71
CA ASN A 139 14.50 -15.61 9.33
C ASN A 139 14.77 -15.16 7.90
N ASN A 140 13.84 -15.40 6.98
CA ASN A 140 13.97 -15.02 5.57
C ASN A 140 13.24 -13.71 5.24
N HIS A 141 12.69 -13.05 6.27
CA HIS A 141 12.04 -11.74 6.19
C HIS A 141 10.91 -11.68 5.16
N TYR A 142 10.10 -12.75 5.08
CA TYR A 142 8.97 -12.79 4.17
C TYR A 142 7.96 -11.70 4.50
N VAL A 143 7.39 -11.11 3.46
CA VAL A 143 6.35 -10.11 3.57
C VAL A 143 5.25 -10.36 2.54
N VAL A 144 4.02 -10.09 2.98
CA VAL A 144 2.84 -10.01 2.13
C VAL A 144 2.12 -8.71 2.39
N GLY A 145 1.21 -8.33 1.50
CA GLY A 145 0.33 -7.20 1.75
C GLY A 145 -0.23 -6.57 0.49
N LEU A 146 -0.36 -5.25 0.54
CA LEU A 146 -0.99 -4.44 -0.49
C LEU A 146 0.05 -3.83 -1.42
N GLY A 147 -0.05 -4.16 -2.69
CA GLY A 147 0.58 -3.44 -3.78
C GLY A 147 -0.34 -2.34 -4.33
N GLY A 148 0.26 -1.30 -4.91
CA GLY A 148 -0.47 -0.23 -5.58
C GLY A 148 0.22 0.25 -6.82
N SER A 149 -0.53 0.94 -7.69
CA SER A 149 -0.05 1.52 -8.93
C SER A 149 0.11 3.04 -8.79
N ALA A 150 1.33 3.52 -8.99
CA ALA A 150 1.58 4.91 -9.34
C ALA A 150 1.36 5.05 -10.85
N GLY A 151 0.58 6.04 -11.28
CA GLY A 151 0.25 6.25 -12.69
C GLY A 151 1.46 6.08 -13.63
N GLY A 152 1.24 5.51 -14.82
CA GLY A 152 2.31 5.14 -15.76
C GLY A 152 2.80 3.70 -15.62
N GLY A 153 2.00 2.81 -15.02
CA GLY A 153 2.26 1.36 -14.99
C GLY A 153 3.26 0.92 -13.93
N LYS A 154 3.70 1.81 -13.03
CA LYS A 154 4.62 1.46 -11.95
C LYS A 154 3.84 0.92 -10.76
N THR A 155 4.09 -0.33 -10.43
CA THR A 155 3.50 -0.98 -9.26
C THR A 155 4.56 -1.29 -8.21
N GLY A 156 4.17 -1.32 -6.95
CA GLY A 156 5.10 -1.57 -5.84
C GLY A 156 4.38 -1.78 -4.51
N PRO A 157 5.14 -2.13 -3.46
CA PRO A 157 4.57 -2.33 -2.13
C PRO A 157 4.07 -1.00 -1.59
N THR A 158 2.89 -1.04 -0.96
CA THR A 158 2.30 0.12 -0.27
C THR A 158 2.10 -0.17 1.21
N VAL A 159 1.78 -1.42 1.53
CA VAL A 159 1.73 -1.93 2.89
C VAL A 159 2.23 -3.36 2.92
N THR A 160 3.04 -3.69 3.92
CA THR A 160 3.63 -5.02 4.11
C THR A 160 3.58 -5.46 5.56
N PHE A 161 3.48 -6.77 5.78
CA PHE A 161 3.60 -7.40 7.08
C PHE A 161 4.13 -8.82 6.93
N VAL A 162 4.70 -9.36 8.01
CA VAL A 162 5.22 -10.73 8.05
C VAL A 162 4.04 -11.71 8.15
N PRO A 163 3.90 -12.67 7.21
CA PRO A 163 2.83 -13.67 7.26
C PRO A 163 3.10 -14.75 8.31
N GLU A 164 2.03 -15.35 8.82
CA GLU A 164 2.04 -16.64 9.52
C GLU A 164 1.51 -17.72 8.57
N PRO A 165 1.93 -18.99 8.73
CA PRO A 165 1.37 -20.10 7.94
C PRO A 165 -0.06 -20.43 8.36
N HIS A 166 -0.85 -20.97 7.44
CA HIS A 166 -2.25 -21.37 7.66
C HIS A 166 -3.16 -20.23 8.13
N VAL A 167 -2.93 -19.03 7.62
CA VAL A 167 -3.75 -17.83 7.90
C VAL A 167 -4.36 -17.28 6.62
N GLN A 168 -5.66 -17.01 6.69
CA GLN A 168 -6.43 -16.29 5.69
C GLN A 168 -6.46 -14.80 6.03
N TYR A 169 -5.69 -13.99 5.31
CA TYR A 169 -5.62 -12.55 5.51
C TYR A 169 -6.64 -11.84 4.63
N GLN A 170 -7.68 -11.26 5.23
CA GLN A 170 -8.62 -10.37 4.56
C GLN A 170 -8.09 -8.95 4.62
N ILE A 171 -7.66 -8.42 3.49
CA ILE A 171 -7.07 -7.08 3.38
C ILE A 171 -8.10 -6.17 2.75
N GLN A 172 -8.59 -5.20 3.51
CA GLN A 172 -9.50 -4.15 3.07
C GLN A 172 -8.70 -2.85 2.87
N PRO A 173 -8.38 -2.48 1.61
CA PRO A 173 -7.68 -1.24 1.31
C PRO A 173 -8.47 0.00 1.74
N THR A 174 -7.76 1.11 1.92
CA THR A 174 -8.34 2.42 2.19
C THR A 174 -8.02 3.37 1.04
N ASN A 175 -8.94 4.30 0.76
CA ASN A 175 -8.71 5.41 -0.17
C ASN A 175 -8.10 6.62 0.56
N THR A 176 -7.32 6.38 1.61
CA THR A 176 -6.65 7.41 2.40
C THR A 176 -5.15 7.31 2.17
N TYR A 177 -4.56 8.45 1.85
CA TYR A 177 -3.16 8.59 1.53
C TYR A 177 -2.52 9.60 2.44
N TRP A 178 -1.23 9.45 2.65
CA TRP A 178 -0.42 10.40 3.38
C TRP A 178 0.65 10.97 2.46
N VAL A 179 0.90 12.26 2.62
CA VAL A 179 1.94 12.98 1.90
C VAL A 179 2.85 13.65 2.92
N THR A 180 4.15 13.49 2.72
CA THR A 180 5.22 14.16 3.45
C THR A 180 6.28 14.64 2.47
N PHE A 181 7.29 15.36 2.95
CA PHE A 181 8.44 15.79 2.16
C PHE A 181 9.75 15.38 2.83
N GLY A 182 10.78 15.13 2.03
CA GLY A 182 12.10 14.68 2.46
C GLY A 182 12.68 13.57 1.58
N ASP A 183 13.83 13.04 2.00
CA ASP A 183 14.57 12.02 1.27
C ASP A 183 14.06 10.61 1.60
N TYR A 184 13.02 10.19 0.88
CA TYR A 184 12.44 8.85 1.01
C TYR A 184 12.61 8.03 -0.26
N THR A 185 12.88 6.73 -0.14
CA THR A 185 13.05 5.85 -1.29
C THR A 185 11.78 5.02 -1.53
N PRO A 186 11.21 5.00 -2.75
CA PRO A 186 10.11 4.11 -3.09
C PRO A 186 10.46 2.64 -2.82
N GLY A 187 9.53 1.89 -2.24
CA GLY A 187 9.73 0.52 -1.79
C GLY A 187 10.20 0.39 -0.34
N ASN A 188 10.78 1.44 0.25
CA ASN A 188 11.22 1.39 1.64
C ASN A 188 10.05 1.46 2.61
N ILE A 189 10.18 0.70 3.70
CA ILE A 189 9.32 0.81 4.87
C ILE A 189 9.51 2.19 5.50
N ILE A 190 8.39 2.79 5.92
CA ILE A 190 8.36 4.06 6.61
C ILE A 190 7.71 3.91 7.99
N ASP A 191 8.38 4.43 9.03
CA ASP A 191 7.77 4.53 10.36
C ASP A 191 7.04 5.86 10.52
N VAL A 192 5.72 5.84 10.29
CA VAL A 192 4.88 7.05 10.28
C VAL A 192 4.89 7.81 11.61
N ALA A 193 5.22 7.14 12.71
CA ALA A 193 5.42 7.76 14.02
C ALA A 193 6.65 8.67 14.09
N LYS A 194 7.66 8.44 13.24
CA LYS A 194 8.88 9.26 13.14
C LYS A 194 8.78 10.39 12.13
N ILE A 195 7.74 10.37 11.27
CA ILE A 195 7.50 11.45 10.32
C ILE A 195 6.97 12.67 11.08
N GLY A 196 7.71 13.77 10.98
CA GLY A 196 7.30 15.08 11.48
C GLY A 196 6.08 15.61 10.73
N MET A 197 6.30 16.46 9.72
CA MET A 197 5.19 17.01 8.95
C MET A 197 4.64 16.00 7.96
N LYS A 198 3.33 15.77 8.02
CA LYS A 198 2.58 14.97 7.05
C LYS A 198 1.14 15.44 7.00
N VAL A 199 0.49 15.21 5.87
CA VAL A 199 -0.93 15.51 5.69
C VAL A 199 -1.66 14.30 5.13
N SER A 200 -2.88 14.07 5.60
CA SER A 200 -3.77 13.02 5.11
C SER A 200 -4.67 13.54 3.99
N VAL A 201 -4.81 12.75 2.92
CA VAL A 201 -5.78 12.92 1.85
C VAL A 201 -6.74 11.74 1.87
N ASP A 202 -7.98 11.98 2.29
CA ASP A 202 -9.03 10.96 2.38
C ASP A 202 -10.05 11.14 1.25
N PHE A 203 -9.91 10.36 0.18
CA PHE A 203 -10.82 10.40 -0.98
C PHE A 203 -12.21 9.79 -0.71
N THR A 204 -12.47 9.28 0.50
CA THR A 204 -13.85 8.98 0.92
C THR A 204 -14.62 10.25 1.31
N LYS A 205 -13.90 11.34 1.58
CA LYS A 205 -14.45 12.64 2.01
C LYS A 205 -14.09 13.80 1.06
N LEU A 206 -13.10 13.59 0.20
CA LEU A 206 -12.59 14.57 -0.74
C LEU A 206 -12.93 14.15 -2.19
N PRO A 207 -13.03 15.11 -3.12
CA PRO A 207 -13.15 14.80 -4.54
C PRO A 207 -11.93 14.00 -5.03
N ASN A 208 -12.09 13.27 -6.14
CA ASN A 208 -11.02 12.46 -6.75
C ASN A 208 -9.80 13.28 -7.21
N ASP A 209 -9.89 14.61 -7.18
CA ASP A 209 -8.82 15.53 -7.53
C ASP A 209 -8.63 16.54 -6.38
N VAL A 210 -7.42 16.61 -5.83
CA VAL A 210 -7.09 17.54 -4.74
C VAL A 210 -5.76 18.22 -4.96
N THR A 211 -5.58 19.38 -4.34
CA THR A 211 -4.31 20.10 -4.31
C THR A 211 -3.76 20.14 -2.88
N ILE A 212 -2.46 19.88 -2.73
CA ILE A 212 -1.71 20.06 -1.50
C ILE A 212 -0.80 21.27 -1.69
N LYS A 213 -0.93 22.27 -0.83
CA LYS A 213 -0.03 23.42 -0.81
C LYS A 213 1.01 23.23 0.29
N HIS A 214 2.29 23.30 -0.09
CA HIS A 214 3.43 23.38 0.81
C HIS A 214 3.83 24.85 0.95
N ASP A 215 3.74 25.43 2.15
CA ASP A 215 4.11 26.82 2.40
C ASP A 215 5.58 27.00 2.81
N GLU A 216 6.01 28.26 2.92
CA GLU A 216 7.37 28.66 3.32
C GLU A 216 7.71 28.33 4.79
N HIS A 217 6.71 27.95 5.60
CA HIS A 217 6.89 27.54 6.99
C HIS A 217 6.97 26.01 7.15
N GLY A 218 6.93 25.26 6.04
CA GLY A 218 7.00 23.81 6.06
C GLY A 218 5.67 23.13 6.33
N ASN A 219 4.53 23.83 6.23
CA ASN A 219 3.22 23.23 6.43
C ASN A 219 2.66 22.66 5.14
N LEU A 220 1.97 21.53 5.25
CA LEU A 220 1.19 20.93 4.17
C LEU A 220 -0.30 21.12 4.43
N THR A 221 -1.02 21.69 3.45
CA THR A 221 -2.46 21.91 3.57
C THR A 221 -3.21 21.34 2.36
N VAL A 222 -4.27 20.57 2.60
CA VAL A 222 -5.13 20.03 1.53
C VAL A 222 -6.20 21.05 1.16
N GLN A 223 -6.34 21.28 -0.13
CA GLN A 223 -7.34 22.13 -0.76
C GLN A 223 -8.14 21.29 -1.75
N LYS A 224 -9.46 21.50 -1.78
CA LYS A 224 -10.30 20.91 -2.83
C LYS A 224 -9.93 21.62 -4.14
N SER A 225 -9.68 20.84 -5.19
CA SER A 225 -9.54 21.42 -6.53
C SER A 225 -10.87 22.07 -6.91
N SER A 226 -10.79 23.37 -7.24
CA SER A 226 -11.94 24.23 -7.61
C SER A 226 -12.57 23.84 -8.94
#